data_AF-F8NUV2-F1
#
_entry.id   AF-F8NUV2-F1
#
_cell.length_a   1.000
_cell.length_b   1.000
_cell.length_c   1.000
_cell.angle_alpha   90.00
_cell.angle_beta   90.00
_cell.angle_gamma   90.00
#
_symmetry.space_group_name_H-M   'P 1'
#
loop_
_entity.id
_entity.type
_entity.pdbx_description
1 polymer ?
#
loop_
_entity_poly.entity_id
_entity_poly.type
_entity_poly.pdbx_seq_one_letter_code
_entity_poly.pdbx_strand_id
1 'polypeptide(L)' 'KRQDDLQQAALTIRKTRLRSKAQFEKLYARRMFKNKYQPGELVLVRNTQVEKELDRKTKPRYNGPYEV' A
#
# COMPACT_ATOMS: atom_id res chain seq x y z
N LYS A 1 9.01 -31.17 -14.99
CA LYS A 1 7.72 -30.62 -15.49
C LYS A 1 7.01 -29.77 -14.43
N ARG A 2 6.32 -30.35 -13.41
CA ARG A 2 5.59 -29.53 -12.41
C ARG A 2 6.43 -28.45 -11.70
N GLN A 3 7.68 -28.75 -11.32
CA GLN A 3 8.55 -27.78 -10.65
C GLN A 3 9.01 -26.65 -11.59
N ASP A 4 9.32 -26.99 -12.84
CA ASP A 4 9.71 -26.02 -13.86
C ASP A 4 8.56 -25.06 -14.18
N ASP A 5 7.35 -25.59 -14.31
CA ASP A 5 6.14 -24.79 -14.56
C ASP A 5 5.86 -23.81 -13.41
N LEU A 6 6.06 -24.24 -12.16
CA LEU A 6 5.94 -23.38 -10.98
C LEU A 6 6.99 -22.27 -10.97
N GLN A 7 8.23 -22.57 -11.35
CA GLN A 7 9.28 -21.58 -11.45
C GLN A 7 8.98 -20.55 -12.54
N GLN A 8 8.53 -21.00 -13.72
CA GLN A 8 8.13 -20.12 -14.81
C GLN A 8 6.95 -19.22 -14.43
N ALA A 9 5.95 -19.76 -13.73
CA ALA A 9 4.84 -18.99 -13.20
C ALA A 9 5.30 -17.92 -12.19
N ALA A 10 6.19 -18.28 -11.26
CA ALA A 10 6.73 -17.36 -10.27
C ALA A 10 7.52 -16.21 -10.92
N LEU A 11 8.36 -16.52 -11.91
CA LEU A 11 9.12 -15.52 -12.68
C LEU A 11 8.18 -14.56 -13.44
N THR A 12 7.13 -15.10 -14.06
CA THR A 12 6.14 -14.33 -14.79
C THR A 12 5.39 -13.38 -13.85
N ILE A 13 4.90 -13.88 -12.71
CA ILE A 13 4.22 -13.06 -11.70
C ILE A 13 5.14 -11.94 -11.21
N ARG A 14 6.41 -12.27 -10.91
CA ARG A 14 7.39 -11.27 -10.45
C ARG A 14 7.59 -10.17 -11.48
N LYS A 15 7.81 -10.54 -12.75
CA LYS A 15 7.99 -9.57 -13.84
C LYS A 15 6.76 -8.68 -14.01
N THR A 16 5.57 -9.26 -13.99
CA THR A 16 4.31 -8.52 -14.13
C THR A 16 4.09 -7.55 -12.96
N ARG A 17 4.37 -7.98 -11.71
CA ARG A 17 4.29 -7.11 -10.53
C ARG A 17 5.26 -5.92 -10.61
N LEU A 18 6.50 -6.15 -11.03
CA LEU A 18 7.48 -5.06 -11.21
C LEU A 18 7.03 -4.06 -12.28
N ARG A 19 6.48 -4.55 -13.39
CA ARG A 19 5.94 -3.69 -14.45
C ARG A 19 4.76 -2.86 -13.97
N SER A 20 3.83 -3.48 -13.25
CA SER A 20 2.66 -2.81 -12.67
C SER A 20 3.09 -1.76 -11.64
N LYS A 21 4.05 -2.08 -10.77
CA LYS A 21 4.65 -1.12 -9.83
C LYS A 21 5.22 0.11 -10.56
N ALA A 22 6.05 -0.11 -11.57
CA ALA A 22 6.67 1.00 -12.31
C ALA A 22 5.62 1.89 -13.01
N GLN A 23 4.57 1.30 -13.58
CA GLN A 23 3.46 2.07 -14.15
C GLN A 23 2.71 2.88 -13.08
N PHE A 24 2.41 2.26 -11.93
CA PHE A 24 1.76 2.95 -10.82
C PHE A 24 2.60 4.14 -10.31
N GLU A 25 3.90 3.93 -10.09
CA GLU A 25 4.83 4.98 -9.68
C GLU A 25 4.85 6.14 -10.69
N LYS A 26 4.84 5.84 -12.00
CA LYS A 26 4.78 6.87 -13.05
C LYS A 26 3.46 7.64 -13.03
N LEU A 27 2.32 6.95 -12.96
CA LEU A 27 0.99 7.56 -13.00
C LEU A 27 0.70 8.43 -11.76
N TYR A 28 1.14 7.97 -10.59
CA TYR A 28 0.87 8.63 -9.32
C TYR A 28 2.07 9.40 -8.76
N ALA A 29 3.10 9.64 -9.56
CA ALA A 29 4.34 10.30 -9.13
C ALA A 29 4.12 11.63 -8.38
N ARG A 30 3.09 12.38 -8.77
CA ARG A 30 2.72 13.68 -8.19
C ARG A 30 1.84 13.59 -6.94
N ARG A 31 1.15 12.46 -6.73
CA ARG A 31 0.23 12.24 -5.60
C ARG A 31 0.84 11.35 -4.52
N MET A 32 1.88 10.59 -4.85
CA MET A 32 2.54 9.69 -3.92
C MET A 32 3.31 10.51 -2.87
N PHE A 33 2.96 10.33 -1.61
CA PHE A 33 3.69 10.89 -0.49
C PHE A 33 5.02 10.15 -0.34
N LYS A 34 6.14 10.87 -0.42
CA LYS A 34 7.49 10.30 -0.39
C LYS A 34 8.28 10.64 0.88
N ASN A 35 7.70 11.42 1.79
CA ASN A 35 8.41 11.78 3.01
C ASN A 35 8.52 10.54 3.88
N LYS A 36 9.74 10.28 4.33
CA LYS A 36 9.99 9.26 5.35
C LYS A 36 9.69 9.88 6.70
N TYR A 37 8.97 9.14 7.51
CA TYR A 37 8.77 9.50 8.90
C TYR A 37 10.04 9.20 9.69
N GLN A 38 10.38 10.09 10.62
CA GLN A 38 11.50 9.89 11.54
C GLN A 38 11.01 9.23 12.84
N PRO A 39 11.86 8.42 13.50
CA PRO A 39 11.54 7.89 14.83
C PRO A 39 11.20 9.03 15.79
N GLY A 40 10.13 8.88 16.58
CA GLY A 40 9.65 9.93 17.48
C GLY A 40 8.63 10.91 16.87
N GLU A 41 8.37 10.85 15.56
CA GLU A 41 7.29 11.64 14.95
C GLU A 41 5.92 11.05 15.29
N LEU A 42 4.99 11.92 15.67
CA LEU A 42 3.60 11.53 15.88
C LEU A 42 2.83 11.49 14.55
N VAL A 43 2.26 10.34 14.24
CA VAL A 43 1.50 10.10 13.01
C VAL A 43 0.07 9.66 13.31
N LEU A 44 -0.83 10.03 12.41
CA LEU A 44 -2.21 9.56 12.38
C LEU A 44 -2.33 8.45 11.34
N VAL A 45 -2.85 7.30 11.73
CA VAL A 45 -3.06 6.18 10.81
C VAL A 45 -4.48 6.21 10.28
N ARG A 46 -4.62 6.20 8.96
CA ARG A 46 -5.93 6.18 8.30
C ARG A 46 -6.66 4.87 8.59
N ASN A 47 -7.89 4.96 9.09
CA ASN A 47 -8.71 3.80 9.42
C ASN A 47 -9.38 3.22 8.16
N THR A 48 -8.65 2.39 7.42
CA THR A 48 -9.10 1.83 6.13
C THR A 48 -10.26 0.84 6.27
N GLN A 49 -10.45 0.26 7.45
CA GLN A 49 -11.58 -0.63 7.74
C GLN A 49 -12.89 0.17 7.72
N VAL A 50 -12.94 1.26 8.48
CA VAL A 50 -14.12 2.12 8.62
C VAL A 50 -14.51 2.80 7.31
N GLU A 51 -13.57 3.14 6.44
CA GLU A 51 -13.89 3.86 5.20
C GLU A 51 -14.82 3.11 4.24
N LYS A 52 -14.81 1.77 4.32
CA LYS A 52 -15.64 0.88 3.51
C LYS A 52 -16.98 0.56 4.15
N GLU A 53 -17.21 0.97 5.39
CA GLU A 53 -18.44 0.70 6.13
C GLU A 53 -19.55 1.69 5.74
N LEU A 54 -20.81 1.25 5.87
CA LEU A 54 -21.97 2.04 5.48
C LEU A 54 -22.23 3.22 6.44
N ASP A 55 -21.91 3.04 7.72
CA ASP A 55 -22.07 4.02 8.79
C ASP A 55 -20.80 4.85 9.07
N ARG A 56 -19.82 4.84 8.14
CA ARG A 56 -18.51 5.51 8.27
C ARG A 56 -18.54 6.99 8.66
N LYS A 57 -19.67 7.69 8.48
CA LYS A 57 -19.80 9.12 8.77
C LYS A 57 -19.71 9.42 10.27
N THR A 58 -20.11 8.48 11.13
CA THR A 58 -20.12 8.66 12.59
C THR A 58 -18.86 8.12 13.26
N LYS A 59 -17.98 7.46 12.51
CA LYS A 59 -16.78 6.78 13.02
C LYS A 59 -15.52 7.63 12.78
N PRO A 60 -14.50 7.51 13.65
CA PRO A 60 -13.24 8.23 13.49
C PRO A 60 -12.52 7.79 12.21
N ARG A 61 -12.09 8.77 11.40
CA ARG A 61 -11.38 8.51 10.13
C ARG A 61 -9.91 8.13 10.31
N TYR A 62 -9.32 8.58 11.42
CA TYR A 62 -7.93 8.35 11.76
C TYR A 62 -7.83 7.81 13.18
N ASN A 63 -6.87 6.92 13.39
CA ASN A 63 -6.54 6.35 14.69
C ASN A 63 -5.25 6.98 15.22
N GLY A 64 -5.11 7.03 16.55
CA GLY A 64 -3.90 7.51 17.22
C GLY A 64 -3.86 9.04 17.37
N PRO A 65 -2.88 9.54 18.13
CA PRO A 65 -1.50 9.65 17.61
C PRO A 65 -0.64 8.44 17.96
N TYR A 66 0.15 7.98 16.99
CA TYR A 66 1.15 6.93 17.17
C TYR A 66 2.55 7.52 16.97
N GLU A 67 3.52 7.03 17.72
CA GLU A 67 4.93 7.32 17.46
C GLU A 67 5.48 6.32 16.43
N VAL A 68 6.27 6.81 15.47
CA VAL A 68 6.89 6.03 14.38
C VAL A 68 8.03 5.16 14.88
#